data_AF-A0A9X3F3Y3-F1
#
_entry.id   AF-A0A9X3F3Y3-F1
#
_cell.length_a   1.000
_cell.length_b   1.000
_cell.length_c   1.000
_cell.angle_alpha   90.00
_cell.angle_beta   90.00
_cell.angle_gamma   90.00
#
_symmetry.space_group_name_H-M   'P 1'
#
loop_
_entity.id
_entity.type
_entity.pdbx_description
1 polymer ?
#
loop_
_entity_poly.entity_id
_entity_poly.type
_entity_poly.pdbx_seq_one_letter_code
_entity_poly.pdbx_strand_id
1 'polypeptide(L)'
;MVDHPAGADFHGRGLGRADGGHRRGFWFLNRRPPTLKIRGKRYLLDLDWFCRWFLGRRVWLTLGLIFHGNLQLLMNIGMFPPIMMSTYLFFLQGNEPGRILRFFGRGLAKAFPWLPLPADVRRGEPPLPAEDRTLPHHRRDGRRLPPTVLYGMLVAAIVGVVLHASPLVPWFKVSVLGREETAPGANLGIHFAWTLIAMFSFMTIYTYVQGHRGTKHFVLKLLGLAALIVAYVGVMSLTGETTQEKDQLLYYKLAASGTLLLVFCLNQVPAIHRHLAKLGLTFSPPDRPKREPDMPAIDPQTGHTIAPWSYGPGGRLLVGSLVLYHVIAIAIWELPEKDCISTFRIKAREPFSTWVLATQTDQQWGMFAPNPPRHNVLMRTVVTDETGERWDLRTDTYALERKPIPWVWNDRMRKMNRRIIGGESGKGDWYQQWYARFICRQWALSHRGVMPQKVELYKVSYRMPAPEIVAKQGWYVPEKLLYDTGREERQHTTKCASSDHGQLPNFIRERHGLPLLEEGVFKPWIHNKKKAWDKRYDPPKTTDGTRPSTTSTTAGKRAATVKPSLARGEGEAAAPEPAAAETKPPAKPVD
;
A
#
# COMPACT_ATOMS: atom_id res chain seq x y z
N MET A 1 -57.53 -30.80 13.92
CA MET A 1 -58.05 -30.49 12.58
C MET A 1 -57.97 -28.98 12.38
N VAL A 2 -57.85 -28.52 11.14
CA VAL A 2 -57.59 -27.12 10.80
C VAL A 2 -58.85 -26.53 10.19
N ASP A 3 -59.43 -25.53 10.83
CA ASP A 3 -60.50 -24.72 10.24
C ASP A 3 -59.90 -23.49 9.56
N HIS A 4 -60.06 -23.43 8.24
CA HIS A 4 -59.88 -22.22 7.46
C HIS A 4 -61.10 -21.31 7.65
N PRO A 5 -60.88 -19.99 7.48
CA PRO A 5 -61.72 -19.28 6.54
C PRO A 5 -60.91 -18.54 5.48
N ALA A 6 -61.27 -18.76 4.22
CA ALA A 6 -61.22 -17.70 3.22
C ALA A 6 -62.31 -16.65 3.57
N GLY A 7 -62.25 -15.40 3.14
CA GLY A 7 -61.28 -14.68 2.32
C GLY A 7 -61.86 -13.29 2.04
N ALA A 8 -61.02 -12.29 1.73
CA ALA A 8 -61.51 -10.97 1.34
C ALA A 8 -60.53 -10.27 0.41
N ASP A 9 -60.95 -10.08 -0.84
CA ASP A 9 -60.25 -9.22 -1.79
C ASP A 9 -60.25 -7.77 -1.30
N PHE A 10 -59.09 -7.12 -1.33
CA PHE A 10 -59.00 -5.66 -1.22
C PHE A 10 -58.28 -5.07 -2.43
N HIS A 11 -59.08 -4.67 -3.42
CA HIS A 11 -58.63 -3.89 -4.58
C HIS A 11 -58.25 -2.46 -4.16
N GLY A 12 -57.07 -2.29 -3.58
CA GLY A 12 -56.51 -0.98 -3.23
C GLY A 12 -55.70 -0.35 -4.38
N ARG A 13 -56.35 0.22 -5.40
CA ARG A 13 -55.66 1.09 -6.38
C ARG A 13 -55.34 2.46 -5.75
N GLY A 14 -54.31 2.52 -4.93
CA GLY A 14 -53.77 3.76 -4.36
C GLY A 14 -52.84 4.48 -5.34
N LEU A 15 -53.28 5.61 -5.88
CA LEU A 15 -52.48 6.49 -6.73
C LEU A 15 -51.33 7.18 -5.96
N GLY A 16 -50.24 7.45 -6.68
CA GLY A 16 -49.53 8.73 -6.55
C GLY A 16 -48.44 8.87 -5.49
N ARG A 17 -47.21 8.43 -5.83
CA ARG A 17 -46.04 9.30 -5.61
C ARG A 17 -44.97 9.11 -6.67
N ALA A 18 -44.97 10.03 -7.63
CA ALA A 18 -43.95 10.11 -8.66
C ALA A 18 -42.72 10.87 -8.14
N ASP A 19 -41.77 10.15 -7.53
CA ASP A 19 -40.41 10.69 -7.32
C ASP A 19 -39.61 10.57 -8.62
N GLY A 20 -39.88 11.51 -9.53
CA GLY A 20 -39.05 11.79 -10.69
C GLY A 20 -37.72 12.42 -10.25
N GLY A 21 -36.60 11.85 -10.71
CA GLY A 21 -35.26 12.37 -10.46
C GLY A 21 -34.23 11.57 -11.23
N HIS A 22 -33.48 12.24 -12.10
CA HIS A 22 -32.57 11.60 -13.05
C HIS A 22 -31.52 10.71 -12.36
N ARG A 23 -31.43 9.45 -12.79
CA ARG A 23 -30.42 8.46 -12.36
C ARG A 23 -29.77 7.85 -13.61
N ARG A 24 -28.57 8.30 -13.98
CA ARG A 24 -27.77 7.69 -15.06
C ARG A 24 -26.57 6.96 -14.44
N GLY A 25 -26.72 5.64 -14.27
CA GLY A 25 -25.73 4.73 -13.66
C GLY A 25 -26.44 3.50 -13.11
N PHE A 26 -26.10 2.29 -13.61
CA PHE A 26 -26.72 1.01 -13.25
C PHE A 26 -28.27 0.97 -13.27
N TRP A 27 -28.91 1.85 -14.05
CA TRP A 27 -30.36 2.09 -14.01
C TRP A 27 -31.21 0.86 -14.38
N PHE A 28 -30.74 0.03 -15.31
CA PHE A 28 -31.51 -1.14 -15.77
C PHE A 28 -31.69 -2.18 -14.66
N LEU A 29 -30.62 -2.49 -13.90
CA LEU A 29 -30.62 -3.43 -12.77
C LEU A 29 -31.60 -3.06 -11.65
N ASN A 30 -32.02 -1.79 -11.57
CA ASN A 30 -32.84 -1.29 -10.46
C ASN A 30 -34.29 -0.93 -10.89
N ARG A 31 -34.61 -1.01 -12.19
CA ARG A 31 -35.99 -0.77 -12.71
C ARG A 31 -36.56 -1.93 -13.51
N ARG A 32 -35.72 -2.66 -14.24
CA ARG A 32 -36.09 -3.86 -15.00
C ARG A 32 -34.96 -4.90 -14.89
N PRO A 33 -34.64 -5.37 -13.66
CA PRO A 33 -33.65 -6.43 -13.48
C PRO A 33 -33.98 -7.65 -14.35
N PRO A 34 -33.06 -8.13 -15.20
CA PRO A 34 -33.32 -9.33 -15.98
C PRO A 34 -33.57 -10.53 -15.05
N THR A 35 -34.58 -11.35 -15.37
CA THR A 35 -34.85 -12.55 -14.58
C THR A 35 -34.40 -13.80 -15.30
N LEU A 36 -33.47 -14.53 -14.69
CA LEU A 36 -32.90 -15.77 -15.23
C LEU A 36 -33.51 -16.98 -14.50
N LYS A 37 -34.01 -17.98 -15.23
CA LYS A 37 -34.57 -19.21 -14.63
C LYS A 37 -33.55 -20.35 -14.81
N ILE A 38 -32.96 -20.81 -13.72
CA ILE A 38 -31.98 -21.93 -13.71
C ILE A 38 -32.55 -23.04 -12.83
N ARG A 39 -32.68 -24.26 -13.40
CA ARG A 39 -33.19 -25.46 -12.69
C ARG A 39 -34.49 -25.17 -11.91
N GLY A 40 -35.48 -24.60 -12.59
CA GLY A 40 -36.78 -24.21 -12.01
C GLY A 40 -36.77 -22.91 -11.19
N LYS A 41 -35.66 -22.57 -10.53
CA LYS A 41 -35.56 -21.38 -9.67
C LYS A 41 -35.36 -20.09 -10.49
N ARG A 42 -36.17 -19.06 -10.20
CA ARG A 42 -36.07 -17.72 -10.79
C ARG A 42 -35.09 -16.87 -9.97
N TYR A 43 -34.12 -16.27 -10.64
CA TYR A 43 -33.16 -15.33 -10.07
C TYR A 43 -33.45 -13.94 -10.63
N LEU A 44 -33.58 -12.96 -9.73
CA LEU A 44 -33.65 -11.54 -10.08
C LEU A 44 -32.21 -11.02 -10.16
N LEU A 45 -31.75 -10.63 -11.35
CA LEU A 45 -30.42 -10.07 -11.54
C LEU A 45 -30.48 -8.55 -11.34
N ASP A 46 -30.74 -8.15 -10.10
CA ASP A 46 -30.79 -6.74 -9.71
C ASP A 46 -29.44 -6.21 -9.22
N LEU A 47 -29.43 -4.96 -8.73
CA LEU A 47 -28.24 -4.34 -8.20
C LEU A 47 -27.73 -5.04 -6.93
N ASP A 48 -28.61 -5.59 -6.09
CA ASP A 48 -28.17 -6.35 -4.91
C ASP A 48 -27.54 -7.68 -5.34
N TRP A 49 -28.14 -8.41 -6.28
CA TRP A 49 -27.54 -9.62 -6.85
C TRP A 49 -26.16 -9.33 -7.44
N PHE A 50 -26.01 -8.25 -8.21
CA PHE A 50 -24.73 -7.85 -8.79
C PHE A 50 -23.70 -7.51 -7.70
N CYS A 51 -24.08 -6.72 -6.69
CA CYS A 51 -23.21 -6.38 -5.56
C CYS A 51 -22.89 -7.59 -4.66
N ARG A 52 -23.79 -8.57 -4.54
CA ARG A 52 -23.67 -9.77 -3.70
C ARG A 52 -22.88 -10.89 -4.36
N TRP A 53 -22.88 -10.97 -5.69
CA TRP A 53 -22.14 -11.96 -6.47
C TRP A 53 -20.92 -11.36 -7.15
N PHE A 54 -21.09 -10.44 -8.10
CA PHE A 54 -19.99 -9.92 -8.93
C PHE A 54 -19.04 -9.01 -8.15
N LEU A 55 -19.54 -8.04 -7.39
CA LEU A 55 -18.73 -7.24 -6.46
C LEU A 55 -18.66 -7.88 -5.05
N GLY A 56 -19.25 -9.05 -4.88
CA GLY A 56 -19.43 -9.68 -3.58
C GLY A 56 -18.20 -10.44 -3.12
N ARG A 57 -18.04 -10.53 -1.79
CA ARG A 57 -16.90 -11.23 -1.17
C ARG A 57 -16.70 -12.66 -1.69
N ARG A 58 -17.76 -13.35 -2.13
CA ARG A 58 -17.66 -14.74 -2.58
C ARG A 58 -16.75 -14.87 -3.81
N VAL A 59 -16.97 -14.06 -4.83
CA VAL A 59 -16.14 -14.10 -6.05
C VAL A 59 -14.74 -13.57 -5.73
N TRP A 60 -14.62 -12.40 -5.10
CA TRP A 60 -13.31 -11.78 -4.87
C TRP A 60 -12.42 -12.51 -3.87
N LEU A 61 -12.97 -13.10 -2.80
CA LEU A 61 -12.17 -13.97 -1.91
C LEU A 61 -11.83 -15.30 -2.57
N THR A 62 -12.70 -15.87 -3.41
CA THR A 62 -12.37 -17.11 -4.14
C THR A 62 -11.28 -16.86 -5.18
N LEU A 63 -11.39 -15.80 -5.99
CA LEU A 63 -10.34 -15.39 -6.92
C LEU A 63 -9.06 -15.02 -6.16
N GLY A 64 -9.17 -14.33 -5.02
CA GLY A 64 -8.04 -14.01 -4.15
C GLY A 64 -7.34 -15.25 -3.58
N LEU A 65 -8.09 -16.25 -3.12
CA LEU A 65 -7.57 -17.54 -2.65
C LEU A 65 -6.94 -18.35 -3.79
N ILE A 66 -7.58 -18.41 -4.96
CA ILE A 66 -7.02 -19.08 -6.14
C ILE A 66 -5.72 -18.39 -6.56
N PHE A 67 -5.71 -17.07 -6.68
CA PHE A 67 -4.54 -16.31 -7.09
C PHE A 67 -3.38 -16.48 -6.10
N HIS A 68 -3.59 -16.23 -4.80
CA HIS A 68 -2.53 -16.37 -3.80
C HIS A 68 -2.13 -17.83 -3.53
N GLY A 69 -3.06 -18.78 -3.69
CA GLY A 69 -2.76 -20.21 -3.69
C GLY A 69 -1.85 -20.60 -4.85
N ASN A 70 -2.10 -20.10 -6.07
CA ASN A 70 -1.22 -20.28 -7.21
C ASN A 70 0.14 -19.58 -6.99
N LEU A 71 0.18 -18.37 -6.44
CA LEU A 71 1.45 -17.70 -6.08
C LEU A 71 2.26 -18.50 -5.05
N GLN A 72 1.60 -19.22 -4.13
CA GLN A 72 2.27 -20.07 -3.15
C GLN A 72 2.76 -21.38 -3.78
N LEU A 73 1.90 -22.07 -4.54
CA LEU A 73 2.19 -23.41 -5.08
C LEU A 73 3.11 -23.39 -6.30
N LEU A 74 2.94 -22.43 -7.22
CA LEU A 74 3.64 -22.41 -8.51
C LEU A 74 4.82 -21.43 -8.52
N MET A 75 4.71 -20.30 -7.83
CA MET A 75 5.75 -19.26 -7.84
C MET A 75 6.58 -19.19 -6.55
N ASN A 76 6.13 -19.85 -5.47
CA ASN A 76 6.71 -19.80 -4.13
C ASN A 76 7.31 -18.42 -3.77
N ILE A 77 6.48 -17.39 -3.69
CA ILE A 77 6.93 -16.01 -3.39
C ILE A 77 7.20 -15.81 -1.87
N GLY A 78 7.27 -16.90 -1.09
CA GLY A 78 7.51 -16.90 0.35
C GLY A 78 6.25 -16.62 1.16
N MET A 79 6.38 -15.95 2.32
CA MET A 79 5.24 -15.79 3.24
C MET A 79 4.19 -14.75 2.80
N PHE A 80 4.40 -14.00 1.71
CA PHE A 80 3.44 -12.98 1.27
C PHE A 80 2.05 -13.58 0.92
N PRO A 81 1.91 -14.61 0.06
CA PRO A 81 0.60 -15.16 -0.24
C PRO A 81 -0.12 -15.78 0.98
N PRO A 82 0.54 -16.54 1.89
CA PRO A 82 -0.07 -16.99 3.14
C PRO A 82 -0.55 -15.84 4.05
N ILE A 83 0.21 -14.75 4.15
CA ILE A 83 -0.21 -13.56 4.92
C ILE A 83 -1.41 -12.89 4.26
N MET A 84 -1.41 -12.70 2.94
CA MET A 84 -2.57 -12.16 2.23
C MET A 84 -3.80 -13.05 2.40
N MET A 85 -3.64 -14.38 2.33
CA MET A 85 -4.72 -15.35 2.57
C MET A 85 -5.23 -15.32 4.01
N SER A 86 -4.40 -15.03 5.02
CA SER A 86 -4.88 -14.89 6.40
C SER A 86 -5.73 -13.63 6.58
N THR A 87 -5.46 -12.54 5.83
CA THR A 87 -6.35 -11.35 5.85
C THR A 87 -7.76 -11.65 5.35
N TYR A 88 -7.96 -12.70 4.55
CA TYR A 88 -9.29 -13.09 4.06
C TYR A 88 -10.25 -13.54 5.16
N LEU A 89 -9.72 -13.96 6.32
CA LEU A 89 -10.51 -14.27 7.51
C LEU A 89 -11.34 -13.05 7.98
N PHE A 90 -10.84 -11.82 7.82
CA PHE A 90 -11.55 -10.60 8.21
C PHE A 90 -12.77 -10.26 7.33
N PHE A 91 -12.89 -10.88 6.16
CA PHE A 91 -14.02 -10.69 5.26
C PHE A 91 -15.11 -11.75 5.46
N LEU A 92 -14.83 -12.79 6.25
CA LEU A 92 -15.81 -13.79 6.66
C LEU A 92 -16.65 -13.27 7.85
N GLN A 93 -17.92 -13.63 7.88
CA GLN A 93 -18.80 -13.37 9.03
C GLN A 93 -18.44 -14.35 10.15
N GLY A 94 -18.49 -13.98 11.44
CA GLY A 94 -18.01 -14.83 12.54
C GLY A 94 -18.57 -16.27 12.59
N ASN A 95 -19.76 -16.51 12.04
CA ASN A 95 -20.33 -17.86 11.88
C ASN A 95 -19.75 -18.67 10.72
N GLU A 96 -19.16 -18.04 9.69
CA GLU A 96 -18.55 -18.70 8.53
C GLU A 96 -17.25 -19.45 8.91
N PRO A 97 -16.24 -18.87 9.59
CA PRO A 97 -15.09 -19.62 10.12
C PRO A 97 -15.53 -20.72 11.08
N GLY A 98 -16.51 -20.47 11.95
CA GLY A 98 -17.06 -21.48 12.85
C GLY A 98 -17.64 -22.69 12.12
N ARG A 99 -18.35 -22.48 11.00
CA ARG A 99 -18.86 -23.56 10.14
C ARG A 99 -17.72 -24.30 9.43
N ILE A 100 -16.75 -23.57 8.88
CA ILE A 100 -15.59 -24.14 8.15
C ILE A 100 -14.74 -25.00 9.10
N LEU A 101 -14.37 -24.47 10.27
CA LEU A 101 -13.59 -25.17 11.28
C LEU A 101 -14.33 -26.39 11.83
N ARG A 102 -15.66 -26.32 12.04
CA ARG A 102 -16.45 -27.50 12.43
C ARG A 102 -16.57 -28.53 11.31
N PHE A 103 -16.61 -28.13 10.04
CA PHE A 103 -16.59 -29.07 8.92
C PHE A 103 -15.27 -29.88 8.90
N PHE A 104 -14.12 -29.20 8.97
CA PHE A 104 -12.82 -29.87 9.07
C PHE A 104 -12.66 -30.67 10.37
N GLY A 105 -13.09 -30.13 11.50
CA GLY A 105 -13.06 -30.79 12.81
C GLY A 105 -13.88 -32.09 12.85
N ARG A 106 -15.04 -32.15 12.18
CA ARG A 106 -15.80 -33.40 12.01
C ARG A 106 -15.05 -34.42 11.16
N GLY A 107 -14.36 -33.97 10.09
CA GLY A 107 -13.50 -34.84 9.27
C GLY A 107 -12.35 -35.43 10.08
N LEU A 108 -11.64 -34.58 10.84
CA LEU A 108 -10.55 -34.99 11.73
C LEU A 108 -11.04 -35.92 12.86
N ALA A 109 -12.21 -35.65 13.46
CA ALA A 109 -12.78 -36.52 14.50
C ALA A 109 -13.13 -37.93 13.98
N LYS A 110 -13.49 -38.05 12.69
CA LYS A 110 -13.74 -39.34 12.04
C LYS A 110 -12.44 -40.06 11.65
N ALA A 111 -11.46 -39.33 11.12
CA ALA A 111 -10.18 -39.89 10.69
C ALA A 111 -9.24 -40.24 11.86
N PHE A 112 -9.30 -39.47 12.95
CA PHE A 112 -8.42 -39.59 14.12
C PHE A 112 -9.24 -39.51 15.43
N PRO A 113 -9.92 -40.60 15.84
CA PRO A 113 -10.78 -40.61 17.03
C PRO A 113 -10.05 -40.23 18.33
N TRP A 114 -8.75 -40.49 18.40
CA TRP A 114 -7.85 -40.18 19.51
C TRP A 114 -7.50 -38.68 19.64
N LEU A 115 -7.75 -37.87 18.61
CA LEU A 115 -7.45 -36.43 18.66
C LEU A 115 -8.37 -35.74 19.70
N PRO A 116 -7.88 -34.87 20.60
CA PRO A 116 -8.68 -34.25 21.67
C PRO A 116 -9.59 -33.12 21.17
N LEU A 117 -10.51 -33.43 20.25
CA LEU A 117 -11.50 -32.50 19.71
C LEU A 117 -12.72 -32.35 20.65
N PRO A 118 -13.27 -31.13 20.78
CA PRO A 118 -14.48 -30.87 21.57
C PRO A 118 -15.68 -31.75 21.17
N ALA A 119 -16.44 -32.20 22.15
CA ALA A 119 -17.49 -33.21 21.96
C ALA A 119 -18.66 -32.72 21.09
N ASP A 120 -19.00 -31.43 21.15
CA ASP A 120 -19.98 -30.76 20.29
C ASP A 120 -19.55 -30.73 18.80
N VAL A 121 -18.25 -30.57 18.54
CA VAL A 121 -17.69 -30.68 17.18
C VAL A 121 -17.80 -32.12 16.67
N ARG A 122 -17.53 -33.13 17.51
CA ARG A 122 -17.69 -34.56 17.16
C ARG A 122 -19.14 -34.92 16.87
N ARG A 123 -20.08 -34.47 17.71
CA ARG A 123 -21.54 -34.66 17.53
C ARG A 123 -22.12 -33.92 16.33
N GLY A 124 -21.34 -33.04 15.70
CA GLY A 124 -21.78 -32.31 14.52
C GLY A 124 -22.76 -31.18 14.82
N GLU A 125 -22.71 -30.62 16.02
CA GLU A 125 -23.54 -29.47 16.41
C GLU A 125 -23.18 -28.22 15.59
N PRO A 126 -24.15 -27.31 15.35
CA PRO A 126 -23.85 -26.02 14.74
C PRO A 126 -22.85 -25.23 15.61
N PRO A 127 -22.02 -24.35 15.01
CA PRO A 127 -21.21 -23.45 15.83
C PRO A 127 -22.09 -22.57 16.70
N LEU A 128 -21.62 -22.30 17.93
CA LEU A 128 -22.21 -21.29 18.80
C LEU A 128 -22.50 -20.03 17.97
N PRO A 129 -23.74 -19.51 18.01
CA PRO A 129 -24.11 -18.41 17.15
C PRO A 129 -23.27 -17.18 17.50
N ALA A 130 -22.76 -16.50 16.47
CA ALA A 130 -22.42 -15.10 16.62
C ALA A 130 -23.70 -14.35 17.02
N GLU A 131 -23.54 -13.26 17.78
CA GLU A 131 -24.63 -12.41 18.28
C GLU A 131 -25.71 -12.17 17.22
N ASP A 132 -26.98 -12.36 17.61
CA ASP A 132 -28.08 -12.31 16.65
C ASP A 132 -28.26 -10.90 16.07
N ARG A 133 -28.12 -10.83 14.75
CA ARG A 133 -28.30 -9.63 13.93
C ARG A 133 -29.69 -9.02 13.99
N THR A 134 -30.66 -9.64 14.64
CA THR A 134 -31.96 -9.02 14.92
C THR A 134 -32.00 -8.20 16.21
N LEU A 135 -31.01 -8.34 17.11
CA LEU A 135 -31.05 -7.74 18.46
C LEU A 135 -31.18 -6.21 18.45
N PRO A 136 -31.98 -5.62 19.38
CA PRO A 136 -32.36 -4.21 19.31
C PRO A 136 -31.23 -3.23 19.65
N HIS A 137 -30.19 -3.67 20.36
CA HIS A 137 -29.07 -2.81 20.74
C HIS A 137 -28.11 -2.50 19.56
N HIS A 138 -28.19 -3.27 18.48
CA HIS A 138 -27.35 -3.10 17.29
C HIS A 138 -27.71 -1.83 16.49
N ARG A 139 -26.70 -1.15 15.94
CA ARG A 139 -26.85 0.10 15.17
C ARG A 139 -27.39 -0.18 13.76
N ARG A 140 -28.54 0.41 13.39
CA ARG A 140 -29.17 0.24 12.07
C ARG A 140 -29.65 1.56 11.44
N ASP A 141 -29.05 2.69 11.82
CA ASP A 141 -29.52 3.99 11.35
C ASP A 141 -29.52 4.10 9.80
N GLY A 142 -30.66 4.47 9.22
CA GLY A 142 -30.85 4.57 7.77
C GLY A 142 -30.15 5.75 7.10
N ARG A 143 -29.27 6.47 7.81
CA ARG A 143 -28.61 7.67 7.27
C ARG A 143 -27.66 7.30 6.14
N ARG A 144 -27.83 7.99 5.02
CA ARG A 144 -27.04 7.88 3.79
C ARG A 144 -26.84 9.28 3.20
N LEU A 145 -25.70 9.47 2.54
CA LEU A 145 -25.49 10.63 1.67
C LEU A 145 -26.42 10.49 0.45
N PRO A 146 -27.11 11.57 0.01
CA PRO A 146 -27.86 11.56 -1.23
C PRO A 146 -26.95 11.20 -2.41
N PRO A 147 -27.40 10.42 -3.40
CA PRO A 147 -26.59 10.14 -4.59
C PRO A 147 -26.12 11.41 -5.30
N THR A 148 -26.93 12.47 -5.31
CA THR A 148 -26.55 13.79 -5.87
C THR A 148 -25.34 14.41 -5.17
N VAL A 149 -25.24 14.28 -3.84
CA VAL A 149 -24.07 14.71 -3.06
C VAL A 149 -22.86 13.87 -3.45
N LEU A 150 -22.98 12.54 -3.46
CA LEU A 150 -21.87 11.65 -3.83
C LEU A 150 -21.34 11.90 -5.25
N TYR A 151 -22.22 12.06 -6.24
CA TYR A 151 -21.83 12.38 -7.61
C TYR A 151 -21.27 13.79 -7.74
N GLY A 152 -21.83 14.79 -7.06
CA GLY A 152 -21.28 16.14 -7.03
C GLY A 152 -19.86 16.18 -6.45
N MET A 153 -19.60 15.37 -5.41
CA MET A 153 -18.28 15.24 -4.79
C MET A 153 -17.29 14.46 -5.68
N LEU A 154 -17.75 13.44 -6.42
CA LEU A 154 -16.93 12.77 -7.44
C LEU A 154 -16.55 13.74 -8.56
N VAL A 155 -17.50 14.54 -9.06
CA VAL A 155 -17.23 15.58 -10.06
C VAL A 155 -16.25 16.62 -9.50
N ALA A 156 -16.43 17.09 -8.27
CA ALA A 156 -15.51 18.02 -7.62
C ALA A 156 -14.09 17.44 -7.48
N ALA A 157 -13.96 16.15 -7.15
CA ALA A 157 -12.67 15.46 -7.10
C ALA A 157 -12.01 15.39 -8.48
N ILE A 158 -12.75 14.98 -9.52
CA ILE A 158 -12.25 14.91 -10.90
C ILE A 158 -11.81 16.30 -11.38
N VAL A 159 -12.65 17.33 -11.18
CA VAL A 159 -12.33 18.73 -11.50
C VAL A 159 -11.10 19.19 -10.70
N GLY A 160 -10.98 18.83 -9.43
CA GLY A 160 -9.80 19.13 -8.61
C GLY A 160 -8.51 18.49 -9.15
N VAL A 161 -8.56 17.23 -9.60
CA VAL A 161 -7.41 16.58 -10.26
C VAL A 161 -7.09 17.31 -11.56
N VAL A 162 -8.08 17.59 -12.40
CA VAL A 162 -7.90 18.30 -13.67
C VAL A 162 -7.31 19.70 -13.45
N LEU A 163 -7.80 20.48 -12.49
CA LEU A 163 -7.26 21.81 -12.16
C LEU A 163 -5.84 21.74 -11.60
N HIS A 164 -5.50 20.70 -10.84
CA HIS A 164 -4.13 20.52 -10.32
C HIS A 164 -3.15 20.02 -11.40
N ALA A 165 -3.64 19.24 -12.37
CA ALA A 165 -2.88 18.61 -13.43
C ALA A 165 -2.73 19.46 -14.71
N SER A 166 -3.71 20.29 -15.03
CA SER A 166 -3.87 20.90 -16.35
C SER A 166 -3.03 22.17 -16.55
N PRO A 167 -2.39 22.35 -17.73
CA PRO A 167 -1.73 23.61 -18.08
C PRO A 167 -2.69 24.79 -18.23
N LEU A 168 -4.01 24.55 -18.28
CA LEU A 168 -5.03 25.62 -18.28
C LEU A 168 -5.04 26.45 -17.00
N VAL A 169 -4.61 25.91 -15.85
CA VAL A 169 -4.66 26.66 -14.57
C VAL A 169 -3.51 27.68 -14.44
N PRO A 170 -2.26 27.37 -14.81
CA PRO A 170 -1.23 28.38 -15.05
C PRO A 170 -1.69 29.46 -16.04
N TRP A 171 -2.19 29.05 -17.22
CA TRP A 171 -2.69 30.00 -18.23
C TRP A 171 -3.80 30.91 -17.70
N PHE A 172 -4.82 30.37 -17.03
CA PHE A 172 -5.92 31.17 -16.46
C PHE A 172 -5.44 32.12 -15.35
N LYS A 173 -4.49 31.69 -14.51
CA LYS A 173 -3.91 32.55 -13.47
C LYS A 173 -3.16 33.75 -14.03
N VAL A 174 -2.37 33.53 -15.09
CA VAL A 174 -1.60 34.59 -15.75
C VAL A 174 -2.53 35.48 -16.58
N SER A 175 -3.38 34.89 -17.44
CA SER A 175 -4.20 35.62 -18.42
C SER A 175 -5.48 36.24 -17.87
N VAL A 176 -6.05 35.72 -16.77
CA VAL A 176 -7.35 36.20 -16.23
C VAL A 176 -7.22 36.79 -14.83
N LEU A 177 -6.31 36.27 -13.99
CA LEU A 177 -6.11 36.76 -12.62
C LEU A 177 -4.90 37.67 -12.44
N GLY A 178 -4.10 37.90 -13.49
CA GLY A 178 -2.94 38.81 -13.47
C GLY A 178 -1.86 38.42 -12.45
N ARG A 179 -1.80 37.15 -12.03
CA ARG A 179 -0.80 36.67 -11.06
C ARG A 179 0.36 36.02 -11.79
N GLU A 180 1.55 36.60 -11.64
CA GLU A 180 2.80 36.02 -12.14
C GLU A 180 3.05 34.61 -11.61
N GLU A 181 3.87 33.84 -12.33
CA GLU A 181 4.30 32.51 -11.91
C GLU A 181 5.20 32.57 -10.67
N THR A 182 4.58 32.61 -9.48
CA THR A 182 5.30 32.46 -8.21
C THR A 182 6.13 31.18 -8.23
N ALA A 183 7.44 31.34 -7.96
CA ALA A 183 8.51 30.36 -8.14
C ALA A 183 8.17 28.89 -7.83
N PRO A 184 8.79 27.91 -8.51
CA PRO A 184 8.50 26.48 -8.34
C PRO A 184 8.67 26.03 -6.87
N GLY A 185 7.54 25.85 -6.20
CA GLY A 185 7.45 25.56 -4.75
C GLY A 185 6.49 26.49 -4.00
N ALA A 186 6.23 27.70 -4.48
CA ALA A 186 5.31 28.67 -3.90
C ALA A 186 3.85 28.50 -4.41
N ASN A 187 3.39 27.25 -4.53
CA ASN A 187 2.10 26.93 -5.14
C ASN A 187 0.88 27.35 -4.28
N LEU A 188 0.52 28.63 -4.35
CA LEU A 188 -0.86 29.13 -4.16
C LEU A 188 -1.78 28.68 -5.32
N GLY A 189 -1.57 27.48 -5.86
CA GLY A 189 -2.55 26.76 -6.66
C GLY A 189 -3.67 26.25 -5.77
N ILE A 190 -4.82 25.94 -6.38
CA ILE A 190 -5.78 25.04 -5.75
C ILE A 190 -5.11 23.66 -5.73
N HIS A 191 -4.30 23.41 -4.70
CA HIS A 191 -3.71 22.11 -4.44
C HIS A 191 -4.85 21.10 -4.36
N PHE A 192 -4.70 19.92 -4.96
CA PHE A 192 -5.74 18.88 -4.87
C PHE A 192 -6.11 18.55 -3.40
N ALA A 193 -5.18 18.72 -2.47
CA ALA A 193 -5.41 18.66 -1.03
C ALA A 193 -6.51 19.64 -0.54
N TRP A 194 -6.59 20.87 -1.06
CA TRP A 194 -7.65 21.82 -0.72
C TRP A 194 -9.03 21.35 -1.23
N THR A 195 -9.10 20.74 -2.41
CA THR A 195 -10.34 20.12 -2.90
C THR A 195 -10.78 18.97 -1.99
N LEU A 196 -9.84 18.11 -1.55
CA LEU A 196 -10.13 17.06 -0.57
C LEU A 196 -10.57 17.62 0.79
N ILE A 197 -9.92 18.67 1.29
CA ILE A 197 -10.30 19.35 2.54
C ILE A 197 -11.71 19.94 2.43
N ALA A 198 -12.02 20.62 1.33
CA ALA A 198 -13.35 21.20 1.08
C ALA A 198 -14.43 20.10 1.00
N MET A 199 -14.16 19.01 0.28
CA MET A 199 -15.03 17.83 0.25
C MET A 199 -15.25 17.25 1.65
N PHE A 200 -14.18 16.95 2.39
CA PHE A 200 -14.28 16.38 3.74
C PHE A 200 -15.02 17.31 4.72
N SER A 201 -14.79 18.62 4.63
CA SER A 201 -15.49 19.63 5.42
C SER A 201 -16.98 19.68 5.09
N PHE A 202 -17.34 19.67 3.81
CA PHE A 202 -18.74 19.59 3.37
C PHE A 202 -19.42 18.31 3.88
N MET A 203 -18.77 17.16 3.73
CA MET A 203 -19.31 15.87 4.20
C MET A 203 -19.46 15.83 5.73
N THR A 204 -18.52 16.42 6.46
CA THR A 204 -18.58 16.62 7.92
C THR A 204 -19.78 17.46 8.31
N ILE A 205 -19.92 18.67 7.74
CA ILE A 205 -21.04 19.59 8.00
C ILE A 205 -22.38 18.92 7.63
N TYR A 206 -22.46 18.26 6.47
CA TYR A 206 -23.68 17.60 6.02
C TYR A 206 -24.10 16.46 6.96
N THR A 207 -23.16 15.59 7.36
CA THR A 207 -23.43 14.49 8.31
C THR A 207 -23.80 15.03 9.70
N TYR A 208 -23.20 16.14 10.11
CA TYR A 208 -23.52 16.82 11.36
C TYR A 208 -24.93 17.45 11.35
N VAL A 209 -25.28 18.16 10.27
CA VAL A 209 -26.63 18.73 10.07
C VAL A 209 -27.68 17.63 10.03
N GLN A 210 -27.43 16.51 9.32
CA GLN A 210 -28.30 15.34 9.40
C GLN A 210 -28.42 14.79 10.84
N GLY A 211 -27.34 14.81 11.62
CA GLY A 211 -27.31 14.37 13.02
C GLY A 211 -28.12 15.24 13.98
N HIS A 212 -28.01 16.57 13.89
CA HIS A 212 -28.56 17.50 14.89
C HIS A 212 -29.82 18.27 14.48
N ARG A 213 -30.27 18.19 13.21
CA ARG A 213 -31.51 18.86 12.77
C ARG A 213 -32.70 18.43 13.65
N GLY A 214 -33.37 19.41 14.24
CA GLY A 214 -34.50 19.20 15.17
C GLY A 214 -34.12 18.95 16.63
N THR A 215 -32.83 18.97 16.99
CA THR A 215 -32.41 18.94 18.40
C THR A 215 -32.41 20.34 19.03
N LYS A 216 -32.51 20.40 20.37
CA LYS A 216 -32.36 21.66 21.11
C LYS A 216 -31.00 22.32 20.79
N HIS A 217 -31.02 23.64 20.63
CA HIS A 217 -29.87 24.50 20.32
C HIS A 217 -29.13 24.13 19.00
N PHE A 218 -29.82 23.54 18.01
CA PHE A 218 -29.21 23.17 16.73
C PHE A 218 -28.43 24.29 16.04
N VAL A 219 -28.94 25.52 16.01
CA VAL A 219 -28.26 26.67 15.39
C VAL A 219 -26.97 27.02 16.12
N LEU A 220 -27.00 27.11 17.46
CA LEU A 220 -25.81 27.37 18.29
C LEU A 220 -24.74 26.28 18.11
N LYS A 221 -25.16 25.01 18.07
CA LYS A 221 -24.30 23.85 17.79
C LYS A 221 -23.65 23.93 16.41
N LEU A 222 -24.40 24.33 15.38
CA LEU A 222 -23.88 24.52 14.02
C LEU A 222 -22.88 25.68 13.94
N LEU A 223 -23.16 26.80 14.62
CA LEU A 223 -22.22 27.92 14.74
C LEU A 223 -20.94 27.51 15.48
N GLY A 224 -21.05 26.72 16.55
CA GLY A 224 -19.89 26.16 17.26
C GLY A 224 -19.03 25.25 16.38
N LEU A 225 -19.64 24.38 15.56
CA LEU A 225 -18.91 23.59 14.57
C LEU A 225 -18.23 24.47 13.52
N ALA A 226 -18.92 25.48 13.00
CA ALA A 226 -18.34 26.40 12.01
C ALA A 226 -17.14 27.17 12.59
N ALA A 227 -17.26 27.69 13.81
CA ALA A 227 -16.16 28.35 14.53
C ALA A 227 -14.97 27.41 14.75
N LEU A 228 -15.21 26.15 15.12
CA LEU A 228 -14.16 25.14 15.30
C LEU A 228 -13.46 24.79 13.97
N ILE A 229 -14.19 24.70 12.86
CA ILE A 229 -13.61 24.51 11.52
C ILE A 229 -12.76 25.72 11.12
N VAL A 230 -13.26 26.95 11.32
CA VAL A 230 -12.52 28.18 11.02
C VAL A 230 -11.25 28.31 11.86
N ALA A 231 -11.33 28.03 13.17
CA ALA A 231 -10.17 28.04 14.06
C ALA A 231 -9.12 26.99 13.65
N TYR A 232 -9.55 25.77 13.33
CA TYR A 232 -8.67 24.72 12.84
C TYR A 232 -7.97 25.11 11.54
N VAL A 233 -8.72 25.63 10.55
CA VAL A 233 -8.14 26.11 9.28
C VAL A 233 -7.17 27.26 9.53
N GLY A 234 -7.51 28.21 10.41
CA GLY A 234 -6.61 29.30 10.82
C GLY A 234 -5.26 28.80 11.34
N VAL A 235 -5.27 27.85 12.29
CA VAL A 235 -4.03 27.21 12.80
C VAL A 235 -3.25 26.49 11.70
N MET A 236 -3.94 25.78 10.78
CA MET A 236 -3.29 25.10 9.65
C MET A 236 -2.68 26.07 8.64
N SER A 237 -3.27 27.25 8.47
CA SER A 237 -2.80 28.31 7.56
C SER A 237 -1.61 29.11 8.08
N LEU A 238 -1.26 29.04 9.37
CA LEU A 238 -0.08 29.74 9.92
C LEU A 238 1.22 29.28 9.26
N THR A 239 2.10 30.21 8.90
CA THR A 239 3.43 29.96 8.33
C THR A 239 4.49 30.69 9.15
N GLY A 240 5.60 30.00 9.44
CA GLY A 240 6.77 30.60 10.08
C GLY A 240 7.79 31.05 9.05
N GLU A 241 8.61 32.03 9.40
CA GLU A 241 9.71 32.52 8.59
C GLU A 241 11.00 31.76 8.93
N THR A 242 11.30 31.64 10.22
CA THR A 242 12.49 30.92 10.72
C THR A 242 12.29 29.39 10.75
N THR A 243 13.39 28.63 10.81
CA THR A 243 13.33 27.16 11.00
C THR A 243 12.65 26.80 12.33
N GLN A 244 12.95 27.56 13.39
CA GLN A 244 12.39 27.33 14.72
C GLN A 244 10.88 27.55 14.76
N GLU A 245 10.37 28.63 14.15
CA GLU A 245 8.92 28.85 14.01
C GLU A 245 8.25 27.76 13.18
N LYS A 246 8.89 27.30 12.09
CA LYS A 246 8.36 26.21 11.25
C LYS A 246 8.22 24.92 12.04
N ASP A 247 9.20 24.57 12.86
CA ASP A 247 9.13 23.39 13.74
C ASP A 247 8.09 23.58 14.86
N GLN A 248 8.04 24.75 15.52
CA GLN A 248 7.03 25.06 16.54
C GLN A 248 5.61 25.00 15.97
N LEU A 249 5.36 25.61 14.81
CA LEU A 249 4.08 25.54 14.11
C LEU A 249 3.76 24.12 13.65
N LEU A 250 4.75 23.30 13.26
CA LEU A 250 4.53 21.89 12.99
C LEU A 250 4.04 21.17 14.25
N TYR A 251 4.65 21.40 15.42
CA TYR A 251 4.18 20.84 16.69
C TYR A 251 2.76 21.32 17.06
N TYR A 252 2.44 22.61 16.88
CA TYR A 252 1.07 23.12 17.13
C TYR A 252 0.04 22.51 16.17
N LYS A 253 0.37 22.34 14.88
CA LYS A 253 -0.50 21.67 13.90
C LYS A 253 -0.68 20.18 14.20
N LEU A 254 0.39 19.48 14.61
CA LEU A 254 0.32 18.10 15.08
C LEU A 254 -0.52 17.98 16.34
N ALA A 255 -0.38 18.90 17.31
CA ALA A 255 -1.18 18.94 18.52
C ALA A 255 -2.67 19.16 18.20
N ALA A 256 -3.01 20.18 17.40
CA ALA A 256 -4.39 20.46 16.99
C ALA A 256 -5.04 19.26 16.26
N SER A 257 -4.30 18.63 15.33
CA SER A 257 -4.74 17.43 14.61
C SER A 257 -4.90 16.21 15.54
N GLY A 258 -3.96 16.05 16.47
CA GLY A 258 -3.97 14.98 17.48
C GLY A 258 -5.11 15.14 18.48
N THR A 259 -5.41 16.35 18.94
CA THR A 259 -6.57 16.66 19.78
C THR A 259 -7.87 16.35 19.05
N LEU A 260 -7.99 16.74 17.76
CA LEU A 260 -9.17 16.41 16.96
C LEU A 260 -9.35 14.90 16.84
N LEU A 261 -8.29 14.17 16.48
CA LEU A 261 -8.30 12.70 16.40
C LEU A 261 -8.65 12.05 17.74
N LEU A 262 -8.07 12.54 18.84
CA LEU A 262 -8.37 12.08 20.19
C LEU A 262 -9.85 12.28 20.54
N VAL A 263 -10.45 13.44 20.21
CA VAL A 263 -11.90 13.66 20.38
C VAL A 263 -12.71 12.65 19.55
N PHE A 264 -12.34 12.37 18.30
CA PHE A 264 -12.99 11.33 17.48
C PHE A 264 -12.87 9.91 18.06
N CYS A 265 -11.73 9.56 18.64
CA CYS A 265 -11.48 8.28 19.30
C CYS A 265 -12.25 8.15 20.63
N LEU A 266 -12.17 9.16 21.50
CA LEU A 266 -12.89 9.19 22.78
C LEU A 266 -14.41 9.21 22.58
N ASN A 267 -14.90 9.79 21.48
CA ASN A 267 -16.30 9.74 21.07
C ASN A 267 -16.81 8.32 20.71
N GLN A 268 -15.93 7.31 20.61
CA GLN A 268 -16.34 5.90 20.54
C GLN A 268 -16.69 5.30 21.92
N VAL A 269 -16.22 5.91 23.02
CA VAL A 269 -16.48 5.46 24.39
C VAL A 269 -17.88 5.92 24.83
N PRO A 270 -18.82 5.01 25.18
CA PRO A 270 -20.22 5.38 25.43
C PRO A 270 -20.48 6.38 26.58
N ALA A 271 -19.58 6.45 27.56
CA ALA A 271 -19.63 7.46 28.60
C ALA A 271 -19.27 8.85 28.04
N ILE A 272 -18.09 8.97 27.43
CA ILE A 272 -17.58 10.24 26.89
C ILE A 272 -18.47 10.75 25.74
N HIS A 273 -18.96 9.84 24.89
CA HIS A 273 -19.93 10.14 23.84
C HIS A 273 -21.15 10.92 24.38
N ARG A 274 -21.72 10.50 25.52
CA ARG A 274 -22.88 11.19 26.14
C ARG A 274 -22.54 12.61 26.60
N HIS A 275 -21.34 12.84 27.13
CA HIS A 275 -20.89 14.19 27.52
C HIS A 275 -20.62 15.08 26.30
N LEU A 276 -19.84 14.59 25.33
CA LEU A 276 -19.57 15.32 24.09
C LEU A 276 -20.87 15.63 23.33
N ALA A 277 -21.86 14.74 23.34
CA ALA A 277 -23.10 14.92 22.59
C ALA A 277 -24.02 15.98 23.21
N LYS A 278 -24.00 16.15 24.54
CA LYS A 278 -24.64 17.30 25.22
C LYS A 278 -24.03 18.64 24.76
N LEU A 279 -22.70 18.68 24.63
CA LEU A 279 -21.96 19.82 24.07
C LEU A 279 -22.10 19.97 22.54
N GLY A 280 -22.81 19.06 21.87
CA GLY A 280 -22.97 19.07 20.41
C GLY A 280 -21.73 18.59 19.64
N LEU A 281 -20.71 18.03 20.28
CA LEU A 281 -19.43 17.62 19.67
C LEU A 281 -19.46 16.20 19.04
N THR A 282 -20.64 15.68 18.69
CA THR A 282 -20.80 14.32 18.12
C THR A 282 -21.73 14.32 16.91
N PHE A 283 -21.75 13.24 16.14
CA PHE A 283 -22.66 13.06 14.99
C PHE A 283 -23.97 12.34 15.34
N SER A 284 -24.14 11.98 16.62
CA SER A 284 -25.28 11.24 17.15
C SER A 284 -25.70 11.85 18.50
N PRO A 285 -26.62 12.83 18.50
CA PRO A 285 -27.15 13.39 19.73
C PRO A 285 -28.06 12.38 20.46
N PRO A 286 -27.97 12.24 21.80
CA PRO A 286 -28.79 11.31 22.58
C PRO A 286 -30.26 11.75 22.66
N ASP A 287 -30.51 13.06 22.69
CA ASP A 287 -31.85 13.65 22.81
C ASP A 287 -32.63 13.62 21.48
N ARG A 288 -32.26 12.73 20.54
CA ARG A 288 -32.89 12.67 19.23
C ARG A 288 -34.24 11.94 19.31
N PRO A 289 -35.32 12.47 18.71
CA PRO A 289 -36.55 11.71 18.58
C PRO A 289 -36.32 10.43 17.74
N LYS A 290 -36.96 9.32 18.12
CA LYS A 290 -36.97 8.01 17.41
C LYS A 290 -37.64 8.03 16.02
N ARG A 291 -37.68 9.19 15.35
CA ARG A 291 -38.43 9.47 14.11
C ARG A 291 -37.65 9.21 12.81
N GLU A 292 -36.36 8.86 12.89
CA GLU A 292 -35.62 8.43 11.69
C GLU A 292 -35.91 6.96 11.38
N PRO A 293 -35.98 6.57 10.09
CA PRO A 293 -36.12 5.18 9.73
C PRO A 293 -34.82 4.44 10.06
N ASP A 294 -34.85 3.65 11.13
CA ASP A 294 -33.92 2.53 11.26
C ASP A 294 -34.16 1.56 10.10
N MET A 295 -33.08 1.03 9.53
CA MET A 295 -33.19 -0.06 8.58
C MET A 295 -33.79 -1.28 9.31
N PRO A 296 -34.77 -1.98 8.71
CA PRO A 296 -35.38 -3.11 9.36
C PRO A 296 -34.32 -4.18 9.64
N ALA A 297 -34.46 -4.93 10.74
CA ALA A 297 -33.53 -6.01 11.08
C ALA A 297 -33.52 -7.12 10.02
N ILE A 298 -34.63 -7.29 9.31
CA ILE A 298 -34.83 -8.23 8.21
C ILE A 298 -35.18 -7.43 6.96
N ASP A 299 -34.50 -7.70 5.85
CA ASP A 299 -34.82 -7.12 4.55
C ASP A 299 -36.22 -7.59 4.10
N PRO A 300 -37.19 -6.68 3.88
CA PRO A 300 -38.55 -7.06 3.49
C PRO A 300 -38.63 -7.69 2.08
N GLN A 301 -37.61 -7.53 1.23
CA GLN A 301 -37.59 -8.13 -0.11
C GLN A 301 -36.98 -9.54 -0.12
N THR A 302 -35.94 -9.78 0.68
CA THR A 302 -35.20 -11.06 0.65
C THR A 302 -35.40 -11.95 1.88
N GLY A 303 -36.01 -11.44 2.96
CA GLY A 303 -36.19 -12.16 4.22
C GLY A 303 -34.88 -12.43 4.97
N HIS A 304 -33.76 -11.82 4.55
CA HIS A 304 -32.46 -12.00 5.19
C HIS A 304 -32.21 -10.95 6.27
N THR A 305 -31.50 -11.34 7.33
CA THR A 305 -31.06 -10.39 8.37
C THR A 305 -30.06 -9.38 7.81
N ILE A 306 -30.36 -8.10 7.93
CA ILE A 306 -29.47 -7.00 7.51
C ILE A 306 -28.30 -6.90 8.51
N ALA A 307 -27.08 -6.73 8.00
CA ALA A 307 -25.91 -6.55 8.85
C ALA A 307 -25.96 -5.17 9.53
N PRO A 308 -25.77 -5.08 10.86
CA PRO A 308 -25.75 -3.80 11.54
C PRO A 308 -24.47 -3.01 11.22
N TRP A 309 -24.53 -1.69 11.39
CA TRP A 309 -23.36 -0.83 11.22
C TRP A 309 -22.37 -1.01 12.38
N SER A 310 -21.11 -1.32 12.07
CA SER A 310 -20.03 -1.33 13.06
C SER A 310 -19.84 0.05 13.70
N TYR A 311 -19.99 1.12 12.92
CA TYR A 311 -19.77 2.51 13.32
C TYR A 311 -21.03 3.35 13.18
N GLY A 312 -21.22 4.33 14.07
CA GLY A 312 -22.21 5.39 13.85
C GLY A 312 -21.79 6.33 12.70
N PRO A 313 -22.67 7.26 12.27
CA PRO A 313 -22.46 8.13 11.10
C PRO A 313 -21.10 8.84 11.02
N GLY A 314 -20.59 9.37 12.13
CA GLY A 314 -19.27 10.02 12.17
C GLY A 314 -18.11 9.04 11.93
N GLY A 315 -18.20 7.80 12.42
CA GLY A 315 -17.21 6.76 12.16
C GLY A 315 -17.33 6.20 10.74
N ARG A 316 -18.55 6.05 10.21
CA ARG A 316 -18.79 5.70 8.78
C ARG A 316 -18.21 6.76 7.84
N LEU A 317 -18.37 8.04 8.19
CA LEU A 317 -17.75 9.16 7.48
C LEU A 317 -16.21 9.08 7.53
N LEU A 318 -15.61 8.96 8.71
CA LEU A 318 -14.15 8.94 8.88
C LEU A 318 -13.51 7.75 8.15
N VAL A 319 -13.97 6.53 8.43
CA VAL A 319 -13.44 5.29 7.82
C VAL A 319 -13.71 5.27 6.32
N GLY A 320 -14.91 5.68 5.88
CA GLY A 320 -15.25 5.76 4.46
C GLY A 320 -14.38 6.77 3.70
N SER A 321 -14.10 7.93 4.30
CA SER A 321 -13.19 8.94 3.72
C SER A 321 -11.75 8.44 3.65
N LEU A 322 -11.28 7.73 4.69
CA LEU A 322 -9.93 7.12 4.70
C LEU A 322 -9.78 6.06 3.61
N VAL A 323 -10.76 5.16 3.47
CA VAL A 323 -10.79 4.12 2.43
C VAL A 323 -10.83 4.76 1.04
N LEU A 324 -11.70 5.75 0.82
CA LEU A 324 -11.80 6.45 -0.45
C LEU A 324 -10.48 7.18 -0.80
N TYR A 325 -9.90 7.89 0.16
CA TYR A 325 -8.62 8.57 0.00
C TYR A 325 -7.49 7.59 -0.34
N HIS A 326 -7.41 6.45 0.36
CA HIS A 326 -6.42 5.41 0.07
C HIS A 326 -6.62 4.76 -1.31
N VAL A 327 -7.87 4.43 -1.69
CA VAL A 327 -8.17 3.87 -3.02
C VAL A 327 -7.81 4.85 -4.14
N ILE A 328 -8.13 6.15 -3.98
CA ILE A 328 -7.74 7.18 -4.96
C ILE A 328 -6.20 7.35 -4.98
N ALA A 329 -5.56 7.37 -3.81
CA ALA A 329 -4.11 7.47 -3.69
C ALA A 329 -3.41 6.36 -4.48
N ILE A 330 -3.83 5.11 -4.27
CA ILE A 330 -3.27 3.95 -4.99
C ILE A 330 -3.64 3.99 -6.48
N ALA A 331 -4.88 4.32 -6.85
CA ALA A 331 -5.26 4.42 -8.26
C ALA A 331 -4.45 5.47 -9.04
N ILE A 332 -4.13 6.61 -8.42
CA ILE A 332 -3.25 7.65 -8.99
C ILE A 332 -1.79 7.23 -8.96
N TRP A 333 -1.35 6.54 -7.90
CA TRP A 333 0.00 6.00 -7.78
C TRP A 333 0.28 4.97 -8.87
N GLU A 334 -0.63 4.02 -9.10
CA GLU A 334 -0.51 2.93 -10.06
C GLU A 334 -0.91 3.29 -11.49
N LEU A 335 -1.10 4.59 -11.80
CA LEU A 335 -1.28 5.03 -13.17
C LEU A 335 -0.10 4.53 -14.04
N PRO A 336 -0.37 3.91 -15.20
CA PRO A 336 0.66 3.31 -16.03
C PRO A 336 1.58 4.36 -16.64
N GLU A 337 2.74 3.94 -17.13
CA GLU A 337 3.60 4.80 -17.92
C GLU A 337 3.10 4.82 -19.37
N LYS A 338 2.37 5.89 -19.73
CA LYS A 338 1.81 6.13 -21.06
C LYS A 338 1.93 7.60 -21.42
N ASP A 339 2.24 7.88 -22.68
CA ASP A 339 2.56 9.23 -23.16
C ASP A 339 1.41 10.22 -22.91
N CYS A 340 0.17 9.76 -23.09
CA CYS A 340 -1.07 10.52 -22.89
C CYS A 340 -1.32 10.99 -21.44
N ILE A 341 -0.59 10.47 -20.45
CA ILE A 341 -0.71 10.87 -19.03
C ILE A 341 0.63 11.25 -18.39
N SER A 342 1.73 11.16 -19.15
CA SER A 342 3.10 11.45 -18.67
C SER A 342 3.23 12.86 -18.08
N THR A 343 2.57 13.84 -18.70
CA THR A 343 2.60 15.27 -18.38
C THR A 343 2.07 15.63 -16.98
N PHE A 344 1.15 14.82 -16.43
CA PHE A 344 0.53 15.09 -15.12
C PHE A 344 0.67 13.96 -14.10
N ARG A 345 0.96 12.72 -14.50
CA ARG A 345 1.07 11.55 -13.62
C ARG A 345 1.95 11.79 -12.38
N ILE A 346 3.13 12.36 -12.56
CA ILE A 346 4.06 12.61 -11.45
C ILE A 346 3.51 13.68 -10.50
N LYS A 347 3.00 14.80 -11.02
CA LYS A 347 2.37 15.87 -10.22
C LYS A 347 1.15 15.35 -9.44
N ALA A 348 0.31 14.52 -10.08
CA ALA A 348 -0.87 13.93 -9.46
C ALA A 348 -0.53 12.99 -8.28
N ARG A 349 0.69 12.42 -8.23
CA ARG A 349 1.16 11.61 -7.09
C ARG A 349 1.60 12.45 -5.88
N GLU A 350 2.01 13.71 -6.07
CA GLU A 350 2.57 14.54 -4.99
C GLU A 350 1.64 14.66 -3.76
N PRO A 351 0.32 14.91 -3.89
CA PRO A 351 -0.59 15.00 -2.74
C PRO A 351 -0.68 13.71 -1.90
N PHE A 352 -0.39 12.56 -2.52
CA PHE A 352 -0.50 11.24 -1.91
C PHE A 352 0.83 10.65 -1.45
N SER A 353 1.96 11.23 -1.87
CA SER A 353 3.30 10.66 -1.67
C SER A 353 3.60 10.35 -0.20
N THR A 354 3.37 11.29 0.71
CA THR A 354 3.58 11.07 2.15
C THR A 354 2.69 9.97 2.69
N TRP A 355 1.44 9.85 2.23
CA TRP A 355 0.52 8.80 2.67
C TRP A 355 1.01 7.43 2.19
N VAL A 356 1.17 7.23 0.88
CA VAL A 356 1.52 5.94 0.27
C VAL A 356 2.87 5.42 0.76
N LEU A 357 3.85 6.31 0.95
CA LEU A 357 5.17 5.95 1.49
C LEU A 357 5.13 5.64 3.00
N ALA A 358 4.33 6.37 3.79
CA ALA A 358 4.19 6.12 5.23
C ALA A 358 3.39 4.84 5.53
N THR A 359 2.35 4.55 4.74
CA THR A 359 1.59 3.29 4.82
C THR A 359 2.33 2.11 4.20
N GLN A 360 3.46 2.34 3.51
CA GLN A 360 4.24 1.34 2.78
C GLN A 360 3.41 0.57 1.74
N THR A 361 2.46 1.26 1.12
CA THR A 361 1.54 0.69 0.12
C THR A 361 1.98 0.99 -1.32
N ASP A 362 3.17 1.57 -1.50
CA ASP A 362 3.90 1.55 -2.77
C ASP A 362 4.40 0.12 -3.02
N GLN A 363 3.75 -0.60 -3.94
CA GLN A 363 4.13 -1.97 -4.28
C GLN A 363 4.65 -2.03 -5.71
N GLN A 364 5.94 -2.34 -5.88
CA GLN A 364 6.52 -2.42 -7.22
C GLN A 364 6.02 -3.67 -7.98
N TRP A 365 5.01 -3.48 -8.82
CA TRP A 365 4.44 -4.51 -9.71
C TRP A 365 5.40 -5.06 -10.77
N GLY A 366 6.63 -4.56 -10.85
CA GLY A 366 7.70 -5.08 -11.72
C GLY A 366 7.99 -6.57 -11.55
N MET A 367 7.69 -7.16 -10.37
CA MET A 367 7.76 -8.61 -10.13
C MET A 367 6.72 -9.41 -10.95
N PHE A 368 5.65 -8.76 -11.40
CA PHE A 368 4.58 -9.32 -12.22
C PHE A 368 4.55 -8.71 -13.64
N ALA A 369 5.60 -7.99 -14.04
CA ALA A 369 5.69 -7.41 -15.37
C ALA A 369 5.69 -8.53 -16.45
N PRO A 370 5.03 -8.32 -17.61
CA PRO A 370 4.93 -9.35 -18.66
C PRO A 370 6.27 -9.71 -19.31
N ASN A 371 7.33 -8.92 -19.07
CA ASN A 371 8.70 -9.27 -19.45
C ASN A 371 9.50 -9.65 -18.18
N PRO A 372 9.66 -10.95 -17.87
CA PRO A 372 10.42 -11.37 -16.70
C PRO A 372 11.91 -11.01 -16.85
N PRO A 373 12.68 -10.97 -15.75
CA PRO A 373 14.13 -10.79 -15.80
C PRO A 373 14.77 -11.78 -16.79
N ARG A 374 15.65 -11.29 -17.67
CA ARG A 374 16.34 -12.12 -18.68
C ARG A 374 17.74 -12.58 -18.26
N HIS A 375 18.15 -12.24 -17.05
CA HIS A 375 19.44 -12.64 -16.48
C HIS A 375 19.25 -13.24 -15.10
N ASN A 376 19.94 -14.35 -14.83
CA ASN A 376 20.17 -14.80 -13.47
C ASN A 376 21.37 -14.05 -12.90
N VAL A 377 21.24 -13.57 -11.67
CA VAL A 377 22.27 -12.81 -10.95
C VAL A 377 22.46 -13.43 -9.58
N LEU A 378 23.71 -13.77 -9.26
CA LEU A 378 24.15 -14.48 -8.07
C LEU A 378 25.27 -13.68 -7.39
N MET A 379 25.37 -13.78 -6.06
CA MET A 379 26.43 -13.11 -5.30
C MET A 379 27.52 -14.08 -4.84
N ARG A 380 28.73 -13.87 -5.34
CA ARG A 380 29.94 -14.57 -4.89
C ARG A 380 30.71 -13.68 -3.92
N THR A 381 31.04 -14.21 -2.75
CA THR A 381 31.75 -13.49 -1.69
C THR A 381 33.12 -14.12 -1.51
N VAL A 382 34.17 -13.35 -1.74
CA VAL A 382 35.56 -13.79 -1.57
C VAL A 382 36.19 -13.03 -0.41
N VAL A 383 36.78 -13.74 0.52
CA VAL A 383 37.60 -13.17 1.59
C VAL A 383 39.07 -13.35 1.24
N THR A 384 39.89 -12.33 1.47
CA THR A 384 41.34 -12.47 1.49
C THR A 384 41.77 -12.41 2.94
N ASP A 385 42.34 -13.50 3.45
CA ASP A 385 42.72 -13.63 4.85
C ASP A 385 43.97 -12.79 5.20
N GLU A 386 44.51 -12.95 6.40
CA GLU A 386 45.72 -12.29 6.86
C GLU A 386 46.99 -12.66 6.07
N THR A 387 47.07 -13.89 5.54
CA THR A 387 48.22 -14.40 4.75
C THR A 387 48.17 -13.94 3.30
N GLY A 388 46.98 -13.61 2.79
CA GLY A 388 46.74 -13.27 1.39
C GLY A 388 46.02 -14.37 0.60
N GLU A 389 45.72 -15.52 1.21
CA GLU A 389 44.96 -16.59 0.57
C GLU A 389 43.49 -16.16 0.35
N ARG A 390 42.88 -16.63 -0.75
CA ARG A 390 41.57 -16.21 -1.24
C ARG A 390 40.52 -17.30 -1.03
N TRP A 391 39.64 -17.08 -0.06
CA TRP A 391 38.58 -18.00 0.34
C TRP A 391 37.24 -17.61 -0.29
N ASP A 392 36.69 -18.49 -1.13
CA ASP A 392 35.33 -18.39 -1.64
C ASP A 392 34.35 -18.88 -0.57
N LEU A 393 33.50 -18.00 -0.06
CA LEU A 393 32.52 -18.33 0.98
C LEU A 393 31.29 -19.08 0.47
N ARG A 394 31.20 -19.34 -0.85
CA ARG A 394 30.13 -20.14 -1.48
C ARG A 394 28.74 -19.67 -1.05
N THR A 395 28.48 -18.37 -1.23
CA THR A 395 27.35 -17.66 -0.62
C THR A 395 26.01 -17.82 -1.33
N ASP A 396 25.97 -18.35 -2.55
CA ASP A 396 24.78 -18.37 -3.42
C ASP A 396 24.81 -19.58 -4.37
N THR A 397 23.74 -19.76 -5.16
CA THR A 397 23.45 -20.98 -5.94
C THR A 397 24.40 -21.27 -7.12
N TYR A 398 25.54 -20.58 -7.24
CA TYR A 398 26.64 -20.99 -8.12
C TYR A 398 27.38 -22.20 -7.52
N ALA A 399 27.48 -22.24 -6.20
CA ALA A 399 28.03 -23.37 -5.45
C ALA A 399 27.02 -24.53 -5.43
N LEU A 400 27.50 -25.76 -5.62
CA LEU A 400 26.66 -26.96 -5.77
C LEU A 400 25.83 -27.24 -4.50
N GLU A 401 26.45 -27.09 -3.33
CA GLU A 401 25.86 -27.24 -2.00
C GLU A 401 24.82 -26.16 -1.64
N ARG A 402 24.74 -25.08 -2.42
CA ARG A 402 23.75 -24.00 -2.24
C ARG A 402 22.56 -24.12 -3.19
N LYS A 403 22.59 -25.05 -4.15
CA LYS A 403 21.47 -25.23 -5.08
C LYS A 403 20.25 -25.80 -4.35
N PRO A 404 19.04 -25.37 -4.71
CA PRO A 404 17.86 -25.71 -3.95
C PRO A 404 17.50 -27.19 -4.08
N ILE A 405 17.52 -27.90 -2.95
CA ILE A 405 16.52 -28.93 -2.66
C ILE A 405 15.13 -28.25 -2.75
N PRO A 406 14.07 -28.90 -3.25
CA PRO A 406 12.75 -28.28 -3.41
C PRO A 406 12.10 -27.92 -2.06
N TRP A 407 12.40 -26.72 -1.56
CA TRP A 407 11.80 -26.18 -0.34
C TRP A 407 10.53 -25.38 -0.64
N VAL A 408 9.45 -25.69 0.08
CA VAL A 408 8.23 -24.85 0.15
C VAL A 408 8.48 -23.53 0.93
N TRP A 409 9.66 -23.38 1.54
CA TRP A 409 10.10 -22.18 2.26
C TRP A 409 11.28 -21.52 1.54
N ASN A 410 11.15 -20.22 1.25
CA ASN A 410 12.24 -19.45 0.65
C ASN A 410 13.39 -19.19 1.63
N ASP A 411 14.62 -19.46 1.20
CA ASP A 411 15.81 -18.95 1.86
C ASP A 411 15.86 -17.41 1.75
N ARG A 412 15.84 -16.75 2.91
CA ARG A 412 15.95 -15.29 3.01
C ARG A 412 17.33 -14.78 2.59
N MET A 413 18.39 -15.57 2.78
CA MET A 413 19.75 -15.17 2.41
C MET A 413 19.87 -14.98 0.90
N ARG A 414 19.33 -15.88 0.08
CA ARG A 414 19.28 -15.71 -1.39
C ARG A 414 18.60 -14.40 -1.82
N LYS A 415 17.51 -13.98 -1.16
CA LYS A 415 16.87 -12.67 -1.45
C LYS A 415 17.77 -11.50 -1.03
N MET A 416 18.45 -11.60 0.12
CA MET A 416 19.42 -10.59 0.54
C MET A 416 20.59 -10.49 -0.44
N ASN A 417 21.17 -11.61 -0.88
CA ASN A 417 22.26 -11.66 -1.86
C ASN A 417 21.90 -10.92 -3.16
N ARG A 418 20.73 -11.22 -3.76
CA ARG A 418 20.27 -10.53 -4.97
C ARG A 418 20.12 -9.03 -4.77
N ARG A 419 19.62 -8.59 -3.60
CA ARG A 419 19.47 -7.16 -3.29
C ARG A 419 20.79 -6.46 -3.00
N ILE A 420 21.75 -7.15 -2.39
CA ILE A 420 23.11 -6.64 -2.15
C ILE A 420 23.82 -6.45 -3.51
N ILE A 421 23.81 -7.47 -4.36
CA ILE A 421 24.60 -7.47 -5.60
C ILE A 421 23.94 -6.75 -6.80
N GLY A 422 22.79 -6.10 -6.58
CA GLY A 422 22.09 -5.33 -7.63
C GLY A 422 21.37 -6.19 -8.68
N GLY A 423 20.89 -7.38 -8.29
CA GLY A 423 20.01 -8.23 -9.10
C GLY A 423 18.50 -7.95 -8.91
N GLU A 424 18.13 -7.16 -7.90
CA GLU A 424 16.76 -6.65 -7.67
C GLU A 424 16.77 -5.11 -7.67
N SER A 425 15.61 -4.47 -7.73
CA SER A 425 15.48 -3.01 -7.79
C SER A 425 16.03 -2.27 -6.56
N GLY A 426 17.04 -1.43 -6.79
CA GLY A 426 17.65 -0.56 -5.78
C GLY A 426 19.16 -0.40 -6.00
N LYS A 427 19.76 0.64 -5.44
CA LYS A 427 21.22 0.81 -5.45
C LYS A 427 21.83 -0.14 -4.41
N GLY A 428 22.51 -1.19 -4.88
CA GLY A 428 23.12 -2.22 -4.03
C GLY A 428 24.26 -1.68 -3.16
N ASP A 429 24.91 -0.60 -3.62
CA ASP A 429 26.15 0.00 -3.10
C ASP A 429 26.16 0.15 -1.57
N TRP A 430 25.04 0.60 -0.99
CA TRP A 430 24.89 0.75 0.46
C TRP A 430 24.93 -0.60 1.18
N TYR A 431 24.17 -1.58 0.70
CA TYR A 431 24.10 -2.91 1.30
C TYR A 431 25.41 -3.68 1.10
N GLN A 432 26.11 -3.49 -0.01
CA GLN A 432 27.42 -4.08 -0.30
C GLN A 432 28.46 -3.71 0.76
N GLN A 433 28.55 -2.42 1.10
CA GLN A 433 29.47 -1.93 2.14
C GLN A 433 29.20 -2.59 3.48
N TRP A 434 27.95 -2.58 3.95
CA TRP A 434 27.59 -3.13 5.26
C TRP A 434 27.66 -4.65 5.32
N TYR A 435 27.34 -5.35 4.24
CA TYR A 435 27.49 -6.80 4.15
C TYR A 435 28.97 -7.21 4.16
N ALA A 436 29.82 -6.57 3.36
CA ALA A 436 31.25 -6.85 3.38
C ALA A 436 31.90 -6.55 4.75
N ARG A 437 31.51 -5.45 5.41
CA ARG A 437 31.90 -5.15 6.80
C ARG A 437 31.38 -6.22 7.78
N PHE A 438 30.17 -6.75 7.59
CA PHE A 438 29.64 -7.87 8.39
C PHE A 438 30.47 -9.14 8.21
N ILE A 439 30.87 -9.48 6.98
CA ILE A 439 31.74 -10.62 6.70
C ILE A 439 33.12 -10.44 7.37
N CYS A 440 33.73 -9.26 7.33
CA CYS A 440 34.95 -8.96 8.11
C CYS A 440 34.81 -9.30 9.60
N ARG A 441 33.68 -8.90 10.21
CA ARG A 441 33.39 -9.16 11.64
C ARG A 441 33.06 -10.62 11.93
N GLN A 442 32.36 -11.31 11.03
CA GLN A 442 32.07 -12.74 11.17
C GLN A 442 33.33 -13.58 11.03
N TRP A 443 34.20 -13.27 10.08
CA TRP A 443 35.50 -13.93 9.95
C TRP A 443 36.34 -13.75 11.22
N ALA A 444 36.42 -12.52 11.75
CA ALA A 444 37.12 -12.27 13.01
C ALA A 444 36.49 -13.02 14.20
N LEU A 445 35.18 -13.23 14.21
CA LEU A 445 34.50 -14.01 15.25
C LEU A 445 34.82 -15.51 15.14
N SER A 446 34.86 -16.09 13.94
CA SER A 446 35.14 -17.52 13.74
C SER A 446 36.64 -17.87 13.77
N HIS A 447 37.53 -16.94 13.42
CA HIS A 447 38.98 -17.15 13.35
C HIS A 447 39.71 -16.52 14.55
N ARG A 448 39.23 -16.78 15.77
CA ARG A 448 39.90 -16.42 17.05
C ARG A 448 40.30 -14.93 17.18
N GLY A 449 39.51 -14.03 16.58
CA GLY A 449 39.77 -12.58 16.60
C GLY A 449 40.67 -12.07 15.47
N VAL A 450 41.22 -12.94 14.62
CA VAL A 450 42.06 -12.60 13.46
C VAL A 450 41.19 -12.06 12.32
N MET A 451 41.55 -10.90 11.80
CA MET A 451 40.74 -10.16 10.81
C MET A 451 41.30 -10.37 9.40
N PRO A 452 40.44 -10.61 8.38
CA PRO A 452 40.93 -10.77 7.03
C PRO A 452 41.37 -9.42 6.46
N GLN A 453 42.30 -9.40 5.50
CA GLN A 453 42.76 -8.16 4.86
C GLN A 453 41.61 -7.42 4.15
N LYS A 454 40.80 -8.14 3.37
CA LYS A 454 39.69 -7.58 2.59
C LYS A 454 38.58 -8.59 2.31
N VAL A 455 37.39 -8.08 2.00
CA VAL A 455 36.26 -8.81 1.45
C VAL A 455 35.88 -8.21 0.10
N GLU A 456 35.74 -9.05 -0.92
CA GLU A 456 35.35 -8.69 -2.28
C GLU A 456 34.01 -9.34 -2.64
N LEU A 457 33.09 -8.54 -3.20
CA LEU A 457 31.78 -9.00 -3.66
C LEU A 457 31.75 -9.02 -5.19
N TYR A 458 31.45 -10.18 -5.74
CA TYR A 458 31.38 -10.44 -7.17
C TYR A 458 29.95 -10.74 -7.59
N LYS A 459 29.54 -10.10 -8.68
CA LYS A 459 28.29 -10.35 -9.40
C LYS A 459 28.56 -11.42 -10.45
N VAL A 460 28.04 -12.61 -10.20
CA VAL A 460 28.06 -13.71 -11.17
C VAL A 460 26.73 -13.69 -11.91
N SER A 461 26.74 -13.60 -13.23
CA SER A 461 25.51 -13.49 -14.01
C SER A 461 25.57 -14.17 -15.37
N TYR A 462 24.43 -14.66 -15.85
CA TYR A 462 24.26 -15.26 -17.17
C TYR A 462 22.87 -14.93 -17.72
N ARG A 463 22.72 -14.95 -19.05
CA ARG A 463 21.44 -14.68 -19.72
C ARG A 463 20.61 -15.96 -19.80
N MET A 464 19.35 -15.91 -19.37
CA MET A 464 18.43 -17.03 -19.55
C MET A 464 17.95 -17.09 -21.02
N PRO A 465 17.73 -18.28 -21.61
CA PRO A 465 17.19 -18.39 -22.94
C PRO A 465 15.76 -17.83 -22.99
N ALA A 466 15.36 -17.31 -24.14
CA ALA A 466 14.00 -16.81 -24.32
C ALA A 466 12.99 -17.98 -24.40
N PRO A 467 11.71 -17.81 -23.98
CA PRO A 467 10.69 -18.87 -24.04
C PRO A 467 10.57 -19.54 -25.41
N GLU A 468 10.77 -18.78 -26.48
CA GLU A 468 10.72 -19.22 -27.87
C GLU A 468 11.89 -20.15 -28.23
N ILE A 469 13.03 -19.99 -27.56
CA ILE A 469 14.21 -20.86 -27.69
C ILE A 469 13.95 -22.15 -26.89
N VAL A 470 13.49 -22.03 -25.63
CA VAL A 470 13.18 -23.19 -24.76
C VAL A 470 12.07 -24.06 -25.37
N ALA A 471 11.05 -23.46 -25.99
CA ALA A 471 9.98 -24.18 -26.67
C ALA A 471 10.47 -24.97 -27.90
N LYS A 472 11.52 -24.51 -28.58
CA LYS A 472 12.08 -25.15 -29.79
C LYS A 472 13.20 -26.15 -29.49
N GLN A 473 14.06 -25.84 -28.53
CA GLN A 473 15.28 -26.62 -28.22
C GLN A 473 15.12 -27.52 -27.00
N GLY A 474 14.00 -27.40 -26.27
CA GLY A 474 13.77 -28.09 -25.01
C GLY A 474 14.28 -27.30 -23.80
N TRP A 475 14.22 -27.97 -22.64
CA TRP A 475 14.69 -27.41 -21.37
C TRP A 475 16.22 -27.28 -21.36
N TYR A 476 16.73 -26.30 -20.61
CA TYR A 476 18.17 -26.05 -20.46
C TYR A 476 18.65 -26.42 -19.06
N VAL A 477 19.92 -26.82 -18.94
CA VAL A 477 20.61 -27.06 -17.66
C VAL A 477 21.22 -25.73 -17.18
N PRO A 478 20.74 -25.12 -16.07
CA PRO A 478 21.22 -23.83 -15.60
C PRO A 478 22.72 -23.81 -15.26
N GLU A 479 23.26 -24.93 -14.79
CA GLU A 479 24.68 -25.12 -14.47
C GLU A 479 25.57 -25.00 -15.69
N LYS A 480 25.23 -25.74 -16.74
CA LYS A 480 25.96 -25.72 -18.01
C LYS A 480 25.90 -24.32 -18.61
N LEU A 481 24.73 -23.68 -18.61
CA LEU A 481 24.57 -22.32 -19.12
C LEU A 481 25.37 -21.28 -18.32
N LEU A 482 25.44 -21.42 -16.99
CA LEU A 482 26.30 -20.58 -16.13
C LEU A 482 27.79 -20.80 -16.41
N TYR A 483 28.21 -22.04 -16.67
CA TYR A 483 29.59 -22.35 -17.03
C TYR A 483 29.95 -21.80 -18.42
N ASP A 484 29.10 -22.05 -19.43
CA ASP A 484 29.33 -21.68 -20.83
C ASP A 484 29.22 -20.16 -21.08
N THR A 485 28.35 -19.44 -20.35
CA THR A 485 28.00 -18.03 -20.64
C THR A 485 28.10 -17.08 -19.44
N GLY A 486 28.60 -17.58 -18.29
CA GLY A 486 28.74 -16.80 -17.07
C GLY A 486 29.72 -15.63 -17.20
N ARG A 487 29.34 -14.49 -16.64
CA ARG A 487 30.19 -13.32 -16.47
C ARG A 487 30.32 -12.99 -14.98
N GLU A 488 31.55 -12.77 -14.54
CA GLU A 488 31.87 -12.39 -13.16
C GLU A 488 32.42 -10.95 -13.13
N GLU A 489 31.76 -10.08 -12.35
CA GLU A 489 32.10 -8.65 -12.27
C GLU A 489 32.25 -8.23 -10.80
N ARG A 490 33.41 -7.70 -10.40
CA ARG A 490 33.64 -7.25 -9.02
C ARG A 490 32.87 -5.95 -8.75
N GLN A 491 31.82 -6.02 -7.94
CA GLN A 491 30.98 -4.87 -7.58
C GLN A 491 31.58 -4.04 -6.44
N HIS A 492 32.14 -4.71 -5.43
CA HIS A 492 32.55 -4.03 -4.20
C HIS A 492 33.80 -4.64 -3.55
N THR A 493 34.55 -3.81 -2.83
CA THR A 493 35.70 -4.22 -2.01
C THR A 493 35.71 -3.43 -0.71
N THR A 494 35.77 -4.13 0.43
CA THR A 494 36.00 -3.53 1.76
C THR A 494 37.35 -4.01 2.29
N LYS A 495 38.25 -3.09 2.65
CA LYS A 495 39.45 -3.38 3.44
C LYS A 495 39.08 -3.37 4.93
N CYS A 496 39.11 -4.53 5.59
CA CYS A 496 38.48 -4.71 6.90
C CYS A 496 39.12 -3.85 8.00
N ALA A 497 40.46 -3.81 8.07
CA ALA A 497 41.18 -3.01 9.06
C ALA A 497 40.91 -1.49 8.94
N SER A 498 40.66 -0.99 7.72
CA SER A 498 40.55 0.46 7.48
C SER A 498 39.13 1.02 7.48
N SER A 499 38.10 0.18 7.30
CA SER A 499 36.70 0.59 7.13
C SER A 499 35.93 0.77 8.43
N ASP A 500 34.99 1.71 8.48
CA ASP A 500 34.11 1.90 9.65
C ASP A 500 33.28 0.64 9.95
N HIS A 501 33.29 0.21 11.21
CA HIS A 501 32.76 -1.07 11.67
C HIS A 501 33.26 -2.31 10.89
N GLY A 502 34.39 -2.23 10.18
CA GLY A 502 35.03 -3.43 9.63
C GLY A 502 35.56 -4.36 10.71
N GLN A 503 35.97 -3.78 11.85
CA GLN A 503 36.54 -4.48 12.99
C GLN A 503 35.44 -4.90 13.98
N LEU A 504 35.70 -5.99 14.72
CA LEU A 504 34.84 -6.47 15.80
C LEU A 504 35.11 -5.64 17.07
N PRO A 505 34.14 -4.92 17.67
CA PRO A 505 34.39 -4.06 18.82
C PRO A 505 34.68 -4.84 20.11
N ASN A 506 35.40 -4.22 21.04
CA ASN A 506 35.90 -4.87 22.26
C ASN A 506 34.79 -5.51 23.11
N PHE A 507 33.62 -4.87 23.29
CA PHE A 507 32.51 -5.46 24.05
C PHE A 507 31.92 -6.75 23.43
N ILE A 508 32.16 -7.01 22.14
CA ILE A 508 31.83 -8.29 21.50
C ILE A 508 33.00 -9.26 21.63
N ARG A 509 34.24 -8.78 21.45
CA ARG A 509 35.46 -9.61 21.60
C ARG A 509 35.54 -10.21 23.01
N GLU A 510 35.37 -9.39 24.04
CA GLU A 510 35.29 -9.78 25.46
C GLU A 510 34.23 -10.86 25.70
N ARG A 511 32.99 -10.64 25.24
CA ARG A 511 31.88 -11.61 25.36
C ARG A 511 32.19 -12.98 24.76
N HIS A 512 33.05 -13.03 23.74
CA HIS A 512 33.45 -14.24 23.04
C HIS A 512 34.86 -14.74 23.43
N GLY A 513 35.46 -14.20 24.50
CA GLY A 513 36.80 -14.60 24.97
C GLY A 513 37.94 -14.28 23.99
N LEU A 514 37.75 -13.31 23.10
CA LEU A 514 38.73 -12.91 22.09
C LEU A 514 39.64 -11.79 22.64
N PRO A 515 40.95 -11.76 22.27
CA PRO A 515 41.87 -10.71 22.70
C PRO A 515 41.34 -9.32 22.34
N LEU A 516 41.38 -8.36 23.26
CA LEU A 516 40.88 -7.00 22.99
C LEU A 516 41.71 -6.30 21.90
N LEU A 517 41.08 -5.40 21.14
CA LEU A 517 41.79 -4.50 20.23
C LEU A 517 42.36 -3.32 21.02
N GLU A 518 43.52 -2.83 20.57
CA GLU A 518 44.10 -1.56 21.00
C GLU A 518 43.16 -0.37 20.71
N GLU A 519 43.35 0.71 21.45
CA GLU A 519 42.56 1.92 21.29
C GLU A 519 42.74 2.53 19.88
N GLY A 520 41.67 3.06 19.28
CA GLY A 520 41.68 3.61 17.93
C GLY A 520 41.67 2.60 16.77
N VAL A 521 41.95 1.30 17.01
CA VAL A 521 41.89 0.27 15.96
C VAL A 521 40.45 0.01 15.48
N PHE A 522 39.49 0.01 16.41
CA PHE A 522 38.07 -0.04 16.07
C PHE A 522 37.58 1.33 15.58
N LYS A 523 37.02 1.37 14.36
CA LYS A 523 36.54 2.60 13.72
C LYS A 523 35.00 2.68 13.80
N PRO A 524 34.41 3.39 14.78
CA PRO A 524 32.96 3.56 14.84
C PRO A 524 32.45 4.44 13.70
N TRP A 525 31.26 4.13 13.18
CA TRP A 525 30.58 4.99 12.22
C TRP A 525 29.86 6.15 12.94
N ILE A 526 30.62 7.19 13.27
CA ILE A 526 30.11 8.36 13.97
C ILE A 526 29.36 9.27 12.99
N HIS A 527 28.05 9.36 13.18
CA HIS A 527 27.20 10.28 12.45
C HIS A 527 27.04 11.60 13.22
N ASN A 528 27.55 12.70 12.64
CA ASN A 528 27.38 14.07 13.17
C ASN A 528 25.94 14.63 13.02
N LYS A 529 24.91 13.80 13.23
CA LYS A 529 23.49 14.18 13.11
C LYS A 529 23.11 15.30 14.06
N LYS A 530 23.64 15.32 15.29
CA LYS A 530 23.43 16.42 16.25
C LYS A 530 23.99 17.74 15.70
N LYS A 531 25.27 17.81 15.34
CA LYS A 531 25.87 19.03 14.75
C LYS A 531 25.15 19.51 13.48
N ALA A 532 24.64 18.59 12.67
CA ALA A 532 23.84 18.89 11.46
C ALA A 532 22.36 19.23 11.75
N TRP A 533 21.88 18.96 12.96
CA TRP A 533 20.58 19.39 13.50
C TRP A 533 20.71 20.79 14.09
N ASP A 534 21.67 20.97 15.01
CA ASP A 534 21.97 22.25 15.69
C ASP A 534 22.20 23.36 14.65
N LYS A 535 22.98 23.09 13.60
CA LYS A 535 23.25 24.02 12.47
C LYS A 535 22.01 24.50 11.70
N ARG A 536 20.83 23.89 11.88
CA ARG A 536 19.57 24.36 11.25
C ARG A 536 18.91 25.51 12.01
N TYR A 537 19.30 25.70 13.26
CA TYR A 537 18.83 26.76 14.15
C TYR A 537 19.83 27.92 14.24
N ASP A 538 21.06 27.74 13.75
CA ASP A 538 21.97 28.87 13.48
C ASP A 538 21.24 29.88 12.57
N PRO A 539 21.20 31.18 12.91
CA PRO A 539 20.59 32.19 12.04
C PRO A 539 21.33 32.21 10.69
N PRO A 540 20.63 32.51 9.58
CA PRO A 540 21.28 32.64 8.28
C PRO A 540 22.35 33.72 8.40
N LYS A 541 23.61 33.36 8.12
CA LYS A 541 24.72 34.33 8.14
C LYS A 541 24.36 35.48 7.21
N THR A 542 24.32 36.69 7.74
CA THR A 542 24.23 37.91 6.97
C THR A 542 25.44 37.98 6.05
N THR A 543 25.25 37.66 4.76
CA THR A 543 26.27 37.89 3.74
C THR A 543 26.31 39.37 3.43
N ASP A 544 27.18 40.09 4.14
CA ASP A 544 27.47 41.49 3.82
C ASP A 544 27.94 41.61 2.37
N GLY A 545 27.35 42.56 1.65
CA GLY A 545 27.90 43.13 0.41
C GLY A 545 27.92 42.28 -0.87
N THR A 546 27.59 40.98 -0.86
CA THR A 546 27.65 40.18 -2.10
C THR A 546 26.26 40.05 -2.75
N ARG A 547 26.16 40.45 -4.03
CA ARG A 547 24.94 40.35 -4.86
C ARG A 547 24.28 38.97 -4.74
N PRO A 548 22.93 38.89 -4.76
CA PRO A 548 22.21 37.65 -4.54
C PRO A 548 22.55 36.62 -5.63
N SER A 549 23.41 35.66 -5.31
CA SER A 549 23.49 34.43 -6.10
C SER A 549 22.20 33.65 -5.89
N THR A 550 21.60 33.19 -7.00
CA THR A 550 20.30 32.53 -7.01
C THR A 550 20.28 31.37 -6.02
N THR A 551 19.40 31.49 -5.02
CA THR A 551 19.35 30.58 -3.88
C THR A 551 19.11 29.15 -4.34
N SER A 552 20.17 28.34 -4.34
CA SER A 552 20.13 26.92 -4.69
C SER A 552 19.18 26.20 -3.72
N THR A 553 17.94 25.96 -4.17
CA THR A 553 16.91 25.22 -3.44
C THR A 553 17.27 23.74 -3.33
N THR A 554 18.13 23.42 -2.36
CA THR A 554 18.62 22.06 -2.08
C THR A 554 17.48 21.07 -1.74
N ALA A 555 16.28 21.58 -1.42
CA ALA A 555 15.05 20.80 -1.29
C ALA A 555 14.69 20.01 -2.57
N GLY A 556 14.87 20.61 -3.77
CA GLY A 556 14.56 19.94 -5.04
C GLY A 556 15.48 18.76 -5.35
N LYS A 557 16.74 18.81 -4.89
CA LYS A 557 17.72 17.74 -5.18
C LYS A 557 17.40 16.41 -4.49
N ARG A 558 16.63 16.36 -3.39
CA ARG A 558 16.24 15.06 -2.80
C ARG A 558 15.17 14.31 -3.59
N ALA A 559 14.35 15.02 -4.38
CA ALA A 559 13.48 14.40 -5.38
C ALA A 559 14.23 14.13 -6.70
N ALA A 560 15.08 15.06 -7.15
CA ALA A 560 15.76 14.99 -8.45
C ALA A 560 17.07 14.17 -8.50
N THR A 561 17.63 13.70 -7.36
CA THR A 561 18.82 12.82 -7.37
C THR A 561 18.45 11.33 -7.54
N VAL A 562 17.17 11.01 -7.73
CA VAL A 562 16.80 9.89 -8.59
C VAL A 562 16.96 10.36 -10.04
N LYS A 563 18.19 10.33 -10.56
CA LYS A 563 18.38 10.31 -12.02
C LYS A 563 17.51 9.17 -12.57
N PRO A 564 16.72 9.39 -13.64
CA PRO A 564 16.17 8.27 -14.40
C PRO A 564 17.34 7.58 -15.12
N SER A 565 17.98 6.63 -14.46
CA SER A 565 18.99 5.74 -15.05
C SER A 565 18.38 4.55 -15.78
N LEU A 566 17.07 4.60 -16.07
CA LEU A 566 16.34 3.68 -16.95
C LEU A 566 16.21 4.29 -18.35
N ALA A 567 17.33 4.76 -18.89
CA ALA A 567 17.49 5.23 -20.26
C ALA A 567 18.90 4.92 -20.81
N ARG A 568 19.39 3.71 -20.50
CA ARG A 568 20.49 3.07 -21.23
C ARG A 568 20.36 1.54 -21.18
N GLY A 569 19.13 1.07 -21.39
CA GLY A 569 18.87 -0.29 -21.84
C GLY A 569 18.87 -0.27 -23.36
N GLU A 570 19.67 -1.16 -23.94
CA GLU A 570 19.91 -1.35 -25.38
C GLU A 570 18.61 -1.24 -26.21
N GLY A 571 18.52 -0.16 -26.98
CA GLY A 571 17.38 0.19 -27.83
C GLY A 571 17.80 1.01 -29.05
N GLU A 572 19.08 1.00 -29.40
CA GLU A 572 19.54 1.40 -30.71
C GLU A 572 19.27 0.21 -31.64
N ALA A 573 18.09 0.22 -32.25
CA ALA A 573 17.79 -0.68 -33.34
C ALA A 573 18.75 -0.33 -34.48
N ALA A 574 19.75 -1.18 -34.71
CA ALA A 574 20.53 -1.13 -35.94
C ALA A 574 19.54 -1.13 -37.10
N ALA A 575 19.61 -0.10 -37.95
CA ALA A 575 18.90 -0.10 -39.21
C ALA A 575 19.30 -1.36 -40.00
N PRO A 576 18.37 -2.01 -40.72
CA PRO A 576 18.74 -3.13 -41.57
C PRO A 576 19.74 -2.63 -42.62
N GLU A 577 20.98 -3.09 -42.51
CA GLU A 577 22.01 -2.89 -43.51
C GLU A 577 21.53 -3.51 -44.84
N PRO A 578 21.58 -2.80 -45.98
CA PRO A 578 21.04 -3.31 -47.23
C PRO A 578 21.80 -4.55 -47.66
N ALA A 579 21.07 -5.55 -48.15
CA ALA A 579 21.63 -6.85 -48.52
C ALA A 579 22.79 -6.71 -49.52
N ALA A 580 24.00 -7.02 -49.07
CA ALA A 580 25.16 -7.16 -49.95
C ALA A 580 24.94 -8.36 -50.89
N ALA A 581 25.16 -8.13 -52.19
CA ALA A 581 24.96 -9.15 -53.21
C ALA A 581 25.90 -10.34 -53.06
N GLU A 582 25.46 -11.51 -53.52
CA GLU A 582 26.29 -12.73 -53.59
C GLU A 582 27.51 -12.52 -54.50
N THR A 583 28.69 -12.37 -53.92
CA THR A 583 29.97 -12.61 -54.62
C THR A 583 30.45 -14.02 -54.33
N LYS A 584 30.16 -14.93 -55.26
CA LYS A 584 30.58 -16.33 -55.26
C LYS A 584 32.12 -16.44 -55.20
N PRO A 585 32.72 -17.22 -54.28
CA PRO A 585 34.16 -17.45 -54.28
C PRO A 585 34.55 -18.34 -55.49
N PRO A 586 35.73 -18.12 -56.11
CA PRO A 586 36.21 -18.98 -57.18
C PRO A 586 36.58 -20.36 -56.64
N ALA A 587 36.26 -21.41 -57.40
CA ALA A 587 36.70 -22.76 -57.10
C ALA A 587 38.24 -22.85 -57.17
N LYS A 588 38.86 -23.50 -56.19
CA LYS A 588 40.24 -23.98 -56.34
C LYS A 588 40.22 -25.25 -57.21
N PRO A 589 41.21 -25.44 -58.10
CA PRO A 589 41.37 -26.69 -58.82
C PRO A 589 41.70 -27.83 -57.86
N VAL A 590 41.34 -29.04 -58.28
CA VAL A 590 41.76 -30.30 -57.64
C VAL A 590 43.10 -30.70 -58.26
N ASP A 591 44.05 -31.03 -57.38
CA ASP A 591 45.08 -32.06 -57.55
C ASP A 591 45.33 -32.67 -56.15
#